data_AF-A0A535R6I8-F1
#
_entry.id   AF-A0A535R6I8-F1
#
_cell.length_a   1.000
_cell.length_b   1.000
_cell.length_c   1.000
_cell.angle_alpha   90.00
_cell.angle_beta   90.00
_cell.angle_gamma   90.00
#
_symmetry.space_group_name_H-M   'P 1'
#
loop_
_entity.id
_entity.type
_entity.pdbx_description
1 polymer ?
#
loop_
_entity_poly.entity_id
_entity_poly.type
_entity_poly.pdbx_seq_one_letter_code
_entity_poly.pdbx_strand_id
1 'polypeptide(L)'
;MANFTNIALEMNTGTQGSPVWTAVTGEIRWSDQGTQATTGSAAWPPMLQPSSPTVVAYTYCFTSDSTGFGVPGGATPGAFANSSFAFCRWNWDASGTFASPPAVSAYYSTAHAAVTRGDGQLLGGAAGDTGATPRSFLKANWFGNGNSQVPGAAPPNGPAITDGVTGAATAGSNAWLPNYQGLQGDSDFVGLASTPPARSANQWYGILALFAGPNLSPATYTPVVTLRYTWA
;
A
#
# COMPACT_ATOMS: atom_id res chain seq x y z
N MET A 1 -18.49 7.39 -21.39
CA MET A 1 -18.49 8.41 -20.33
C MET A 1 -17.02 8.82 -20.15
N ALA A 2 -16.65 9.60 -19.13
CA ALA A 2 -15.31 10.15 -19.02
C ALA A 2 -14.46 9.37 -18.01
N ASN A 3 -13.15 9.29 -18.27
CA ASN A 3 -12.17 8.85 -17.28
C ASN A 3 -11.89 10.00 -16.29
N PHE A 4 -11.30 9.66 -15.14
CA PHE A 4 -10.84 10.64 -14.16
C PHE A 4 -9.73 11.51 -14.74
N THR A 5 -9.80 12.82 -14.49
CA THR A 5 -8.72 13.76 -14.80
C THR A 5 -7.61 13.62 -13.77
N ASN A 6 -7.99 13.39 -12.51
CA ASN A 6 -7.09 13.11 -11.40
C ASN A 6 -7.52 11.83 -10.68
N ILE A 7 -6.59 10.89 -10.62
CA ILE A 7 -6.61 9.74 -9.73
C ILE A 7 -5.18 9.46 -9.27
N ALA A 8 -4.93 9.51 -7.97
CA ALA A 8 -3.58 9.47 -7.43
C ALA A 8 -3.52 8.71 -6.10
N LEU A 9 -2.41 8.00 -5.91
CA LEU A 9 -2.00 7.52 -4.59
C LEU A 9 -1.28 8.67 -3.89
N GLU A 10 -1.76 9.02 -2.72
CA GLU A 10 -1.18 10.05 -1.86
C GLU A 10 -0.69 9.43 -0.56
N MET A 11 0.49 9.85 -0.10
CA MET A 11 1.09 9.41 1.16
C MET A 11 1.07 10.58 2.14
N ASN A 12 0.86 10.30 3.42
CA ASN A 12 0.91 11.32 4.45
C ASN A 12 2.36 11.66 4.79
N THR A 13 2.83 12.82 4.37
CA THR A 13 4.16 13.35 4.67
C THR A 13 4.17 14.28 5.88
N GLY A 14 2.99 14.55 6.45
CA GLY A 14 2.80 15.27 7.69
C GLY A 14 2.80 14.31 8.89
N THR A 15 2.02 14.65 9.91
CA THR A 15 1.84 13.79 11.08
C THR A 15 0.47 13.12 11.05
N GLN A 16 0.24 12.16 11.94
CA GLN A 16 -1.08 11.54 12.11
C GLN A 16 -2.16 12.55 12.55
N GLY A 17 -1.81 13.53 13.40
CA GLY A 17 -2.73 14.56 13.89
C GLY A 17 -2.86 15.78 12.97
N SER A 18 -1.90 15.97 12.06
CA SER A 18 -1.92 17.01 11.02
C SER A 18 -1.39 16.42 9.71
N PRO A 19 -2.23 15.68 8.98
CA PRO A 19 -1.82 15.03 7.74
C PRO A 19 -1.50 16.04 6.64
N VAL A 20 -0.43 15.76 5.88
CA VAL A 20 -0.09 16.47 4.64
C VAL A 20 -0.05 15.44 3.53
N TRP A 21 -0.93 15.58 2.54
CA TRP A 21 -1.07 14.58 1.48
C TRP A 21 -0.21 14.95 0.28
N THR A 22 0.77 14.10 -0.01
CA THR A 22 1.68 14.26 -1.14
C THR A 22 1.42 13.15 -2.15
N ALA A 23 1.08 13.53 -3.39
CA ALA A 23 0.92 12.58 -4.48
C ALA A 23 2.25 11.88 -4.80
N VAL A 24 2.20 10.57 -4.98
CA VAL A 24 3.36 9.78 -5.40
C VAL A 24 3.56 9.96 -6.91
N THR A 25 4.53 10.78 -7.30
CA THR A 25 4.88 11.01 -8.72
C THR A 25 6.16 10.29 -9.16
N GLY A 26 6.99 9.87 -8.20
CA GLY A 26 8.14 9.00 -8.42
C GLY A 26 7.80 7.58 -7.96
N GLU A 27 8.27 7.20 -6.77
CA GLU A 27 8.12 5.86 -6.24
C GLU A 27 7.97 5.84 -4.71
N ILE A 28 7.53 4.69 -4.19
CA ILE A 28 7.52 4.39 -2.77
C ILE A 28 8.72 3.48 -2.49
N ARG A 29 9.50 3.82 -1.47
CA ARG A 29 10.66 3.02 -1.07
C ARG A 29 10.60 2.65 0.40
N TRP A 30 11.14 1.48 0.73
CA TRP A 30 11.24 0.99 2.10
C TRP A 30 12.70 0.83 2.51
N SER A 31 12.98 1.14 3.78
CA SER A 31 14.33 1.18 4.34
C SER A 31 14.30 0.77 5.82
N ASP A 32 15.37 0.16 6.28
CA ASP A 32 15.65 -0.07 7.70
C ASP A 32 16.29 1.16 8.39
N GLN A 33 16.63 2.19 7.61
CA GLN A 33 17.24 3.45 8.06
C GLN A 33 16.28 4.64 7.93
N GLY A 34 16.23 5.47 8.98
CA GLY A 34 15.34 6.63 9.11
C GLY A 34 15.80 7.92 8.39
N THR A 35 16.91 7.89 7.65
CA THR A 35 17.54 9.08 7.05
C THR A 35 17.62 9.04 5.52
N GLN A 36 16.70 8.33 4.85
CA GLN A 36 16.81 8.05 3.40
C GLN A 36 15.99 8.97 2.48
N ALA A 37 15.39 10.05 3.01
CA ALA A 37 14.48 10.92 2.26
C ALA A 37 15.10 11.63 1.03
N THR A 38 16.44 11.73 0.96
CA THR A 38 17.17 12.41 -0.13
C THR A 38 18.06 11.48 -0.94
N THR A 39 18.02 10.17 -0.67
CA THR A 39 18.86 9.18 -1.36
C THR A 39 18.26 8.85 -2.71
N GLY A 40 19.06 8.90 -3.78
CA GLY A 40 18.64 8.50 -5.13
C GLY A 40 18.40 7.00 -5.28
N SER A 41 17.56 6.57 -6.22
CA SER A 41 17.23 5.15 -6.47
C SER A 41 18.47 4.29 -6.73
N ALA A 42 19.40 4.80 -7.53
CA ALA A 42 20.65 4.11 -7.88
C ALA A 42 21.61 3.94 -6.68
N ALA A 43 21.44 4.75 -5.63
CA ALA A 43 22.24 4.71 -4.41
C ALA A 43 21.45 4.10 -3.24
N TRP A 44 20.27 3.52 -3.49
CA TRP A 44 19.43 2.97 -2.44
C TRP A 44 20.18 1.87 -1.68
N PRO A 45 20.26 1.95 -0.35
CA PRO A 45 21.05 0.99 0.42
C PRO A 45 20.41 -0.40 0.38
N PRO A 46 21.22 -1.47 0.32
CA PRO A 46 20.70 -2.81 0.54
C PRO A 46 20.20 -2.92 1.99
N MET A 47 19.08 -3.61 2.18
CA MET A 47 18.62 -3.99 3.52
C MET A 47 19.20 -5.34 3.89
N LEU A 48 19.62 -5.50 5.14
CA LEU A 48 20.01 -6.80 5.65
C LEU A 48 18.79 -7.73 5.67
N GLN A 49 18.95 -8.94 5.16
CA GLN A 49 17.91 -9.95 5.23
C GLN A 49 17.65 -10.28 6.71
N PRO A 50 16.40 -10.16 7.20
CA PRO A 50 16.11 -10.40 8.60
C PRO A 50 16.14 -11.89 8.91
N SER A 51 16.61 -12.25 10.11
CA SER A 51 16.64 -13.64 10.59
C SER A 51 15.26 -14.19 10.96
N SER A 52 14.27 -13.32 11.09
CA SER A 52 12.90 -13.66 11.39
C SER A 52 11.95 -12.72 10.63
N PRO A 53 10.72 -13.17 10.33
CA PRO A 53 9.73 -12.32 9.69
C PRO A 53 9.50 -11.01 10.47
N THR A 54 9.69 -9.87 9.80
CA THR A 54 9.61 -8.53 10.39
C THR A 54 9.12 -7.50 9.38
N VAL A 55 8.60 -6.39 9.89
CA VAL A 55 8.18 -5.25 9.08
C VAL A 55 9.36 -4.32 8.85
N VAL A 56 9.52 -3.84 7.63
CA VAL A 56 10.53 -2.82 7.33
C VAL A 56 10.12 -1.50 7.97
N ALA A 57 11.04 -0.92 8.75
CA ALA A 57 10.73 0.15 9.69
C ALA A 57 10.32 1.45 9.01
N TYR A 58 10.94 1.87 7.92
CA TYR A 58 10.70 3.18 7.34
C TYR A 58 10.15 3.07 5.93
N THR A 59 9.16 3.92 5.63
CA THR A 59 8.58 4.09 4.29
C THR A 59 8.81 5.52 3.84
N TYR A 60 9.17 5.69 2.57
CA TYR A 60 9.42 6.96 1.94
C TYR A 60 8.58 7.09 0.67
N CYS A 61 8.04 8.28 0.41
CA CYS A 61 7.48 8.63 -0.88
C CYS A 61 8.39 9.64 -1.59
N PHE A 62 8.69 9.39 -2.85
CA PHE A 62 9.54 10.24 -3.67
C PHE A 62 8.71 10.95 -4.74
N THR A 63 8.96 12.25 -4.90
CA THR A 63 8.38 13.09 -5.97
C THR A 63 9.34 13.26 -7.16
N SER A 64 10.64 13.05 -6.93
CA SER A 64 11.69 12.88 -7.93
C SER A 64 12.80 11.98 -7.35
N ASP A 65 13.78 11.55 -8.15
CA ASP A 65 14.77 10.52 -7.75
C ASP A 65 15.41 10.74 -6.37
N SER A 66 15.79 11.99 -6.05
CA SER A 66 16.45 12.37 -4.79
C SER A 66 15.62 13.36 -3.94
N THR A 67 14.33 13.53 -4.25
CA THR A 67 13.41 14.37 -3.47
C THR A 67 12.29 13.51 -2.91
N GLY A 68 12.37 13.18 -1.63
CA GLY A 68 11.38 12.36 -0.96
C GLY A 68 11.06 12.82 0.46
N PHE A 69 10.10 12.13 1.05
CA PHE A 69 9.57 12.39 2.38
C PHE A 69 9.31 11.06 3.09
N GLY A 70 9.59 11.01 4.38
CA GLY A 70 9.20 9.90 5.24
C GLY A 70 7.69 9.85 5.51
N VAL A 71 7.14 8.65 5.65
CA VAL A 71 5.71 8.39 5.74
C VAL A 71 5.37 7.57 7.00
N PRO A 72 4.58 8.13 7.95
CA PRO A 72 4.34 9.55 8.18
C PRO A 72 5.57 10.22 8.84
N GLY A 73 5.70 11.54 8.69
CA GLY A 73 6.66 12.33 9.47
C GLY A 73 7.69 13.14 8.68
N GLY A 74 7.64 13.12 7.34
CA GLY A 74 8.44 14.03 6.51
C GLY A 74 9.93 13.81 6.67
N ALA A 75 10.67 14.82 7.14
CA ALA A 75 12.12 14.72 7.33
C ALA A 75 12.53 13.76 8.48
N THR A 76 11.62 13.50 9.42
CA THR A 76 11.87 12.63 10.59
C THR A 76 10.73 11.61 10.70
N PRO A 77 10.68 10.60 9.81
CA PRO A 77 9.63 9.59 9.88
C PRO A 77 9.73 8.77 11.15
N GLY A 78 8.58 8.44 11.72
CA GLY A 78 8.49 7.38 12.72
C GLY A 78 8.67 6.01 12.06
N ALA A 79 9.16 5.04 12.82
CA ALA A 79 9.11 3.64 12.39
C ALA A 79 7.65 3.20 12.21
N PHE A 80 7.42 2.26 11.30
CA PHE A 80 6.12 1.73 10.96
C PHE A 80 5.43 1.22 12.22
N ALA A 81 4.19 1.67 12.41
CA ALA A 81 3.33 1.20 13.49
C ALA A 81 1.92 1.00 12.95
N ASN A 82 1.26 -0.07 13.40
CA ASN A 82 -0.15 -0.33 13.07
C ASN A 82 -1.11 0.78 13.53
N SER A 83 -0.64 1.70 14.38
CA SER A 83 -1.36 2.91 14.77
C SER A 83 -1.36 4.01 13.69
N SER A 84 -0.69 3.82 12.56
CA SER A 84 -0.58 4.80 11.46
C SER A 84 -1.85 4.84 10.59
N PHE A 85 -2.99 5.18 11.17
CA PHE A 85 -4.31 5.20 10.53
C PHE A 85 -4.50 6.20 9.38
N ALA A 86 -3.56 7.13 9.17
CA ALA A 86 -3.61 8.13 8.12
C ALA A 86 -2.33 8.02 7.28
N PHE A 87 -1.97 6.80 6.87
CA PHE A 87 -0.71 6.49 6.19
C PHE A 87 -0.75 6.86 4.71
N CYS A 88 -1.73 6.34 3.97
CA CYS A 88 -1.92 6.64 2.56
C CYS A 88 -3.40 6.73 2.19
N ARG A 89 -3.69 7.27 1.01
CA ARG A 89 -5.03 7.26 0.42
C ARG A 89 -4.99 7.25 -1.10
N TRP A 90 -5.99 6.64 -1.71
CA TRP A 90 -6.35 6.94 -3.09
C TRP A 90 -7.27 8.16 -3.10
N ASN A 91 -6.95 9.15 -3.93
CA ASN A 91 -7.73 10.35 -4.12
C ASN A 91 -8.14 10.45 -5.59
N TRP A 92 -9.43 10.67 -5.86
CA TRP A 92 -9.92 10.85 -7.22
C TRP A 92 -10.97 11.96 -7.30
N ASP A 93 -11.07 12.58 -8.47
CA ASP A 93 -12.00 13.67 -8.73
C ASP A 93 -13.38 13.20 -9.22
N ALA A 94 -14.28 14.17 -9.40
CA ALA A 94 -15.66 13.94 -9.86
C ALA A 94 -15.80 13.86 -11.40
N SER A 95 -14.71 13.92 -12.17
CA SER A 95 -14.78 13.93 -13.64
C SER A 95 -14.99 12.53 -14.23
N GLY A 96 -14.54 11.49 -13.52
CA GLY A 96 -14.65 10.10 -13.94
C GLY A 96 -15.87 9.36 -13.37
N THR A 97 -16.15 8.21 -13.98
CA THR A 97 -17.14 7.24 -13.48
C THR A 97 -16.53 5.84 -13.49
N PHE A 98 -16.50 5.18 -12.34
CA PHE A 98 -16.17 3.76 -12.26
C PHE A 98 -17.31 2.92 -12.85
N ALA A 99 -16.98 1.92 -13.67
CA ALA A 99 -17.93 0.95 -14.19
C ALA A 99 -18.05 -0.30 -13.30
N SER A 100 -17.03 -0.57 -12.49
CA SER A 100 -16.98 -1.66 -11.50
C SER A 100 -16.32 -1.18 -10.21
N PRO A 101 -16.47 -1.90 -9.07
CA PRO A 101 -15.73 -1.56 -7.86
C PRO A 101 -14.22 -1.59 -8.15
N PRO A 102 -13.47 -0.52 -7.83
CA PRO A 102 -12.03 -0.51 -7.99
C PRO A 102 -11.36 -1.42 -6.96
N ALA A 103 -10.16 -1.90 -7.29
CA ALA A 103 -9.37 -2.79 -6.45
C ALA A 103 -7.89 -2.42 -6.43
N VAL A 104 -7.29 -2.43 -5.24
CA VAL A 104 -5.84 -2.23 -5.04
C VAL A 104 -5.12 -3.57 -5.10
N SER A 105 -4.06 -3.64 -5.92
CA SER A 105 -3.13 -4.77 -5.95
C SER A 105 -1.74 -4.33 -6.44
N ALA A 106 -0.79 -5.26 -6.45
CA ALA A 106 0.57 -5.03 -6.92
C ALA A 106 1.00 -6.06 -7.97
N TYR A 107 1.84 -5.62 -8.92
CA TYR A 107 2.42 -6.46 -9.98
C TYR A 107 3.94 -6.27 -10.03
N TYR A 108 4.68 -7.23 -10.58
CA TYR A 108 6.14 -7.13 -10.67
C TYR A 108 6.65 -6.02 -11.59
N SER A 109 5.80 -5.52 -12.48
CA SER A 109 6.16 -4.50 -13.46
C SER A 109 4.93 -3.75 -13.98
N THR A 110 5.17 -2.67 -14.72
CA THR A 110 4.14 -1.86 -15.40
C THR A 110 3.42 -2.63 -16.51
N ALA A 111 3.98 -3.75 -16.98
CA ALA A 111 3.30 -4.66 -17.89
C ALA A 111 2.23 -5.53 -17.19
N HIS A 112 2.07 -5.38 -15.86
CA HIS A 112 1.17 -6.19 -15.04
C HIS A 112 1.41 -7.69 -15.21
N ALA A 113 2.69 -8.09 -15.21
CA ALA A 113 3.08 -9.49 -15.33
C ALA A 113 2.45 -10.36 -14.23
N ALA A 114 2.10 -11.60 -14.59
CA ALA A 114 1.53 -12.57 -13.68
C ALA A 114 2.46 -12.82 -12.48
N VAL A 115 1.85 -13.05 -11.30
CA VAL A 115 2.59 -13.34 -10.07
C VAL A 115 2.53 -14.83 -9.76
N THR A 116 3.68 -15.46 -9.60
CA THR A 116 3.79 -16.88 -9.22
C THR A 116 3.84 -17.00 -7.70
N ARG A 117 2.91 -17.74 -7.11
CA ARG A 117 2.85 -17.94 -5.65
C ARG A 117 3.96 -18.91 -5.19
N GLY A 118 4.62 -18.59 -4.08
CA GLY A 118 5.62 -19.45 -3.44
C GLY A 118 6.98 -19.46 -4.12
N ASP A 119 7.25 -18.53 -5.04
CA ASP A 119 8.54 -18.41 -5.71
C ASP A 119 9.63 -17.73 -4.85
N GLY A 120 9.30 -17.32 -3.62
CA GLY A 120 10.21 -16.61 -2.71
C GLY A 120 10.47 -15.15 -3.09
N GLN A 121 9.90 -14.67 -4.19
CA GLN A 121 10.01 -13.26 -4.59
C GLN A 121 9.06 -12.38 -3.78
N LEU A 122 9.26 -11.07 -3.88
CA LEU A 122 8.50 -10.08 -3.13
C LEU A 122 6.98 -10.28 -3.20
N LEU A 123 6.40 -10.48 -4.39
CA LEU A 123 4.96 -10.63 -4.53
C LEU A 123 4.49 -12.08 -4.48
N GLY A 124 5.35 -13.05 -4.77
CA GLY A 124 5.00 -14.46 -4.73
C GLY A 124 5.05 -15.07 -3.33
N GLY A 125 5.86 -14.51 -2.44
CA GLY A 125 5.95 -14.92 -1.05
C GLY A 125 6.69 -16.24 -0.83
N ALA A 126 6.93 -16.57 0.43
CA ALA A 126 7.50 -17.83 0.87
C ALA A 126 6.68 -18.43 2.01
N ALA A 127 6.46 -19.75 1.97
CA ALA A 127 5.85 -20.47 3.08
C ALA A 127 6.75 -20.35 4.33
N GLY A 128 6.14 -20.18 5.50
CA GLY A 128 6.86 -19.99 6.77
C GLY A 128 7.14 -18.53 7.12
N ASP A 129 7.34 -17.67 6.12
CA ASP A 129 7.44 -16.22 6.34
C ASP A 129 6.07 -15.56 6.21
N THR A 130 5.36 -15.87 5.13
CA THR A 130 4.12 -15.20 4.72
C THR A 130 2.87 -16.04 5.01
N GLY A 131 2.97 -16.89 6.03
CA GLY A 131 1.94 -17.86 6.41
C GLY A 131 2.11 -19.25 5.79
N ALA A 132 1.11 -20.11 6.06
CA ALA A 132 1.09 -21.49 5.58
C ALA A 132 0.88 -21.58 4.06
N THR A 133 0.07 -20.68 3.50
CA THR A 133 -0.05 -20.46 2.07
C THR A 133 0.80 -19.23 1.73
N PRO A 134 1.83 -19.34 0.85
CA PRO A 134 2.68 -18.21 0.53
C PRO A 134 1.85 -17.03 0.00
N ARG A 135 2.13 -15.82 0.47
CA ARG A 135 1.53 -14.57 -0.02
C ARG A 135 2.58 -13.50 -0.21
N SER A 136 2.28 -12.50 -1.03
CA SER A 136 3.11 -11.31 -1.20
C SER A 136 3.61 -10.73 0.12
N PHE A 137 4.90 -10.45 0.23
CA PHE A 137 5.52 -9.70 1.31
C PHE A 137 5.03 -8.25 1.39
N LEU A 138 4.45 -7.71 0.31
CA LEU A 138 3.80 -6.41 0.31
C LEU A 138 2.35 -6.54 0.80
N LYS A 139 2.06 -5.90 1.93
CA LYS A 139 0.79 -6.00 2.64
C LYS A 139 0.02 -4.69 2.60
N ALA A 140 -1.31 -4.77 2.57
CA ALA A 140 -2.18 -3.61 2.72
C ALA A 140 -3.37 -3.86 3.63
N ASN A 141 -3.86 -2.79 4.27
CA ASN A 141 -5.14 -2.77 4.95
C ASN A 141 -5.86 -1.47 4.59
N TRP A 142 -7.10 -1.56 4.14
CA TRP A 142 -7.89 -0.42 3.69
C TRP A 142 -9.09 -0.19 4.60
N PHE A 143 -9.44 1.08 4.78
CA PHE A 143 -10.51 1.51 5.67
C PHE A 143 -11.83 1.70 4.94
N GLY A 144 -12.91 1.26 5.57
CA GLY A 144 -14.27 1.54 5.14
C GLY A 144 -14.60 0.97 3.76
N ASN A 145 -15.37 1.72 2.97
CA ASN A 145 -15.72 1.36 1.59
C ASN A 145 -15.43 2.52 0.64
N GLY A 146 -14.27 3.14 0.79
CA GLY A 146 -13.82 4.20 -0.11
C GLY A 146 -14.72 5.43 -0.15
N ASN A 147 -15.52 5.68 0.89
CA ASN A 147 -16.21 6.95 1.10
C ASN A 147 -15.26 7.93 1.81
N SER A 148 -15.43 9.24 1.62
CA SER A 148 -14.52 10.33 2.03
C SER A 148 -14.40 10.54 3.56
N GLN A 149 -14.56 9.48 4.33
CA GLN A 149 -14.43 9.46 5.77
C GLN A 149 -12.98 9.21 6.13
N VAL A 150 -12.37 10.23 6.73
CA VAL A 150 -11.05 10.10 7.35
C VAL A 150 -11.16 9.10 8.51
N PRO A 151 -10.29 8.08 8.60
CA PRO A 151 -10.29 7.18 9.74
C PRO A 151 -10.10 7.96 11.04
N GLY A 152 -11.06 7.83 11.97
CA GLY A 152 -11.03 8.55 13.26
C GLY A 152 -10.05 7.95 14.28
N ALA A 153 -9.58 6.72 14.05
CA ALA A 153 -8.61 6.03 14.88
C ALA A 153 -7.95 4.87 14.14
N ALA A 154 -6.84 4.40 14.70
CA ALA A 154 -6.22 3.14 14.34
C ALA A 154 -7.17 1.94 14.58
N PRO A 155 -6.95 0.82 13.88
CA PRO A 155 -7.64 -0.42 14.17
C PRO A 155 -7.47 -0.81 15.65
N PRO A 156 -8.55 -1.18 16.37
CA PRO A 156 -8.43 -1.77 17.70
C PRO A 156 -7.59 -3.05 17.60
N ASN A 157 -6.49 -3.13 18.36
CA ASN A 157 -5.48 -4.19 18.27
C ASN A 157 -4.82 -4.30 16.89
N GLY A 158 -4.38 -3.16 16.33
CA GLY A 158 -3.54 -3.01 15.14
C GLY A 158 -3.27 -4.31 14.37
N PRO A 159 -3.85 -4.50 13.16
CA PRO A 159 -4.01 -5.78 12.50
C PRO A 159 -2.69 -6.52 12.50
N ALA A 160 -2.74 -7.80 12.88
CA ALA A 160 -1.59 -8.65 12.79
C ALA A 160 -1.08 -8.57 11.35
N ILE A 161 0.22 -8.27 11.18
CA ILE A 161 0.88 -8.21 9.88
C ILE A 161 1.15 -9.65 9.45
N THR A 162 0.05 -10.36 9.33
CA THR A 162 -0.13 -11.73 8.90
C THR A 162 -1.09 -11.70 7.71
N ASP A 163 -1.27 -12.86 7.11
CA ASP A 163 -1.68 -12.95 5.72
C ASP A 163 -3.14 -13.36 5.53
N GLY A 164 -3.99 -12.43 5.08
CA GLY A 164 -5.35 -12.68 4.60
C GLY A 164 -5.43 -13.03 3.11
N VAL A 165 -6.49 -13.76 2.73
CA VAL A 165 -6.97 -13.88 1.34
C VAL A 165 -7.77 -12.64 0.94
N THR A 166 -7.86 -12.34 -0.36
CA THR A 166 -8.73 -11.31 -0.97
C THR A 166 -9.83 -10.79 -0.04
N GLY A 167 -9.69 -9.52 0.33
CA GLY A 167 -10.63 -8.83 1.22
C GLY A 167 -11.44 -7.78 0.47
N ALA A 168 -12.74 -7.75 0.71
CA ALA A 168 -13.57 -6.61 0.31
C ALA A 168 -13.62 -5.61 1.47
N ALA A 169 -13.27 -4.36 1.20
CA ALA A 169 -13.56 -3.22 2.06
C ALA A 169 -15.07 -2.97 1.94
N THR A 170 -15.86 -3.67 2.76
CA THR A 170 -17.30 -3.86 2.54
C THR A 170 -18.16 -2.65 2.93
N ALA A 171 -19.23 -2.43 2.18
CA ALA A 171 -20.08 -1.25 2.18
C ALA A 171 -20.81 -0.91 3.49
N GLY A 172 -20.71 -1.74 4.53
CA GLY A 172 -21.50 -1.61 5.75
C GLY A 172 -20.76 -1.04 6.95
N SER A 173 -19.43 -0.95 6.95
CA SER A 173 -18.70 -0.59 8.17
C SER A 173 -17.56 0.39 7.93
N ASN A 174 -17.55 1.45 8.73
CA ASN A 174 -16.42 2.37 8.89
C ASN A 174 -15.34 1.70 9.74
N ALA A 175 -14.80 0.60 9.22
CA ALA A 175 -13.89 -0.27 9.93
C ALA A 175 -12.68 -0.62 9.07
N TRP A 176 -11.60 -0.94 9.74
CA TRP A 176 -10.43 -1.56 9.15
C TRP A 176 -10.69 -3.05 8.89
N LEU A 177 -9.99 -3.64 7.92
CA LEU A 177 -10.04 -5.09 7.73
C LEU A 177 -9.43 -5.79 8.95
N PRO A 178 -9.97 -6.95 9.38
CA PRO A 178 -9.44 -7.69 10.53
C PRO A 178 -7.97 -8.11 10.39
N ASN A 179 -7.53 -8.38 9.16
CA ASN A 179 -6.15 -8.78 8.83
C ASN A 179 -5.64 -7.96 7.64
N TYR A 180 -4.32 -7.84 7.53
CA TYR A 180 -3.70 -7.37 6.30
C TYR A 180 -3.95 -8.35 5.13
N GLN A 181 -4.03 -7.80 3.93
CA GLN A 181 -4.12 -8.55 2.69
C GLN A 181 -2.79 -8.51 1.96
N GLY A 182 -2.39 -9.65 1.38
CA GLY A 182 -1.26 -9.68 0.44
C GLY A 182 -1.64 -8.98 -0.85
N LEU A 183 -0.77 -8.11 -1.38
CA LEU A 183 -0.95 -7.51 -2.71
C LEU A 183 -0.26 -8.39 -3.75
N GLN A 184 -1.03 -9.20 -4.47
CA GLN A 184 -0.50 -10.26 -5.33
C GLN A 184 -1.27 -10.38 -6.66
N GLY A 185 -1.20 -9.33 -7.48
CA GLY A 185 -1.88 -9.26 -8.78
C GLY A 185 -3.36 -9.60 -8.67
N ASP A 186 -3.78 -10.59 -9.45
CA ASP A 186 -5.18 -11.06 -9.49
C ASP A 186 -5.51 -12.09 -8.39
N SER A 187 -4.50 -12.60 -7.68
CA SER A 187 -4.66 -13.65 -6.68
C SER A 187 -5.13 -13.14 -5.33
N ASP A 188 -4.51 -12.07 -4.83
CA ASP A 188 -4.87 -11.43 -3.57
C ASP A 188 -4.88 -9.91 -3.78
N PHE A 189 -6.01 -9.28 -3.45
CA PHE A 189 -6.24 -7.85 -3.65
C PHE A 189 -7.23 -7.31 -2.61
N VAL A 190 -7.34 -5.97 -2.54
CA VAL A 190 -8.36 -5.30 -1.73
C VAL A 190 -9.30 -4.53 -2.63
N GLY A 191 -10.58 -4.91 -2.66
CA GLY A 191 -11.61 -4.25 -3.48
C GLY A 191 -12.58 -3.42 -2.66
N LEU A 192 -13.13 -2.36 -3.26
CA LEU A 192 -14.39 -1.80 -2.76
C LEU A 192 -15.52 -2.83 -2.94
N ALA A 193 -16.49 -2.85 -2.04
CA ALA A 193 -17.63 -3.76 -2.19
C ALA A 193 -18.71 -3.27 -3.14
N SER A 194 -18.67 -1.99 -3.51
CA SER A 194 -19.63 -1.39 -4.43
C SER A 194 -18.93 -0.40 -5.35
N THR A 195 -19.43 -0.28 -6.57
CA THR A 195 -19.02 0.78 -7.49
C THR A 195 -19.38 2.14 -6.89
N PRO A 196 -18.44 3.07 -6.72
CA PRO A 196 -18.77 4.42 -6.26
C PRO A 196 -19.79 5.10 -7.19
N PRO A 197 -20.67 5.97 -6.67
CA PRO A 197 -21.63 6.69 -7.49
C PRO A 197 -20.93 7.48 -8.61
N ALA A 198 -21.61 7.59 -9.76
CA ALA A 198 -21.09 8.34 -10.90
C ALA A 198 -20.73 9.78 -10.51
N ARG A 199 -19.59 10.28 -11.01
CA ARG A 199 -19.11 11.65 -10.81
C ARG A 199 -18.96 12.05 -9.33
N SER A 200 -18.50 11.14 -8.48
CA SER A 200 -18.17 11.43 -7.09
C SER A 200 -16.66 11.61 -6.93
N ALA A 201 -16.24 12.76 -6.41
CA ALA A 201 -14.90 12.92 -5.86
C ALA A 201 -14.83 12.18 -4.54
N ASN A 202 -13.69 11.53 -4.26
CA ASN A 202 -13.59 10.70 -3.07
C ASN A 202 -12.16 10.41 -2.65
N GLN A 203 -12.04 9.92 -1.41
CA GLN A 203 -10.79 9.53 -0.79
C GLN A 203 -10.97 8.15 -0.14
N TRP A 204 -10.07 7.23 -0.43
CA TRP A 204 -10.05 5.91 0.18
C TRP A 204 -8.75 5.70 0.94
N TYR A 205 -8.84 5.60 2.27
CA TYR A 205 -7.70 5.56 3.19
C TYR A 205 -7.21 4.15 3.46
N GLY A 206 -5.90 3.99 3.61
CA GLY A 206 -5.28 2.70 3.89
C GLY A 206 -3.90 2.80 4.52
N ILE A 207 -3.31 1.63 4.73
CA ILE A 207 -1.97 1.41 5.26
C ILE A 207 -1.26 0.42 4.34
N LEU A 208 -0.01 0.73 3.99
CA LEU A 208 0.89 -0.16 3.25
C LEU A 208 2.06 -0.55 4.14
N ALA A 209 2.43 -1.82 4.13
CA ALA A 209 3.56 -2.34 4.87
C ALA A 209 4.39 -3.28 4.01
N LEU A 210 5.71 -3.12 4.04
CA LEU A 210 6.63 -4.11 3.51
C LEU A 210 7.05 -5.05 4.63
N PHE A 211 6.76 -6.33 4.45
CA PHE A 211 7.27 -7.40 5.29
C PHE A 211 8.55 -7.98 4.68
N ALA A 212 9.46 -8.48 5.49
CA ALA A 212 10.65 -9.18 5.06
C ALA A 212 10.90 -10.38 5.97
N GLY A 213 11.49 -11.44 5.44
CA GLY A 213 11.76 -12.66 6.18
C GLY A 213 12.98 -13.41 5.65
N PRO A 214 13.43 -14.45 6.37
CA PRO A 214 14.64 -15.21 6.01
C PRO A 214 14.52 -15.97 4.69
N ASN A 215 13.30 -16.18 4.17
CA ASN A 215 13.04 -16.89 2.92
C ASN A 215 12.71 -15.94 1.75
N LEU A 216 12.71 -14.61 1.95
CA LEU A 216 12.63 -13.64 0.85
C LEU A 216 13.90 -13.73 0.01
N SER A 217 13.78 -14.02 -1.28
CA SER A 217 14.91 -14.08 -2.19
C SER A 217 15.61 -12.71 -2.29
N PRO A 218 16.93 -12.60 -2.05
CA PRO A 218 17.64 -11.33 -2.17
C PRO A 218 17.69 -10.85 -3.63
N ALA A 219 17.01 -9.74 -3.92
CA ALA A 219 17.04 -9.09 -5.22
C ALA A 219 16.57 -7.63 -5.11
N THR A 220 16.81 -6.84 -6.16
CA THR A 220 16.12 -5.55 -6.34
C THR A 220 14.72 -5.81 -6.85
N TYR A 221 13.72 -5.36 -6.09
CA TYR A 221 12.31 -5.48 -6.46
C TYR A 221 11.72 -4.11 -6.77
N THR A 222 11.06 -3.98 -7.93
CA THR A 222 10.37 -2.76 -8.36
C THR A 222 8.90 -3.05 -8.66
N PRO A 223 8.11 -3.49 -7.66
CA PRO A 223 6.69 -3.75 -7.87
C PRO A 223 5.94 -2.45 -8.17
N VAL A 224 4.83 -2.56 -8.90
CA VAL A 224 3.92 -1.45 -9.16
C VAL A 224 2.65 -1.66 -8.33
N VAL A 225 2.39 -0.76 -7.39
CA VAL A 225 1.12 -0.70 -6.63
C VAL A 225 0.10 0.06 -7.45
N THR A 226 -1.05 -0.54 -7.70
CA THR A 226 -2.05 -0.04 -8.66
C THR A 226 -3.43 0.01 -8.03
N LEU A 227 -4.23 0.98 -8.48
CA LEU A 227 -5.68 0.93 -8.38
C LEU A 227 -6.22 0.46 -9.72
N ARG A 228 -6.75 -0.75 -9.76
CA ARG A 228 -7.39 -1.33 -10.93
C ARG A 228 -8.84 -0.92 -10.97
N TYR A 229 -9.28 -0.40 -12.10
CA TYR A 229 -10.66 -0.01 -12.31
C TYR A 229 -11.02 -0.04 -13.79
N THR A 230 -12.31 -0.14 -14.04
CA THR A 230 -12.88 0.10 -15.37
C THR A 230 -13.63 1.43 -15.34
N TRP A 231 -13.65 2.15 -16.46
CA TRP A 231 -14.42 3.38 -16.62
C TRP A 231 -15.44 3.21 -17.75
N ALA A 232 -16.60 3.84 -17.58
CA ALA A 232 -17.68 3.80 -18.56
C ALA A 232 -17.63 4.99 -19.51
#